data_AF-A0A1H8IU95-F1
#
_entry.id   AF-A0A1H8IU95-F1
#
_cell.length_a   1.000
_cell.length_b   1.000
_cell.length_c   1.000
_cell.angle_alpha   90.00
_cell.angle_beta   90.00
_cell.angle_gamma   90.00
#
_symmetry.space_group_name_H-M   'P 1'
#
loop_
_entity.id
_entity.type
_entity.pdbx_description
1 polymer ?
#
loop_
_entity_poly.entity_id
_entity_poly.type
_entity_poly.pdbx_seq_one_letter_code
_entity_poly.pdbx_strand_id
1 'polypeptide(L)'
;MSIKDVLYRAVHAYPGGVAALAARMGKNPNTLQSKINPNLGTHHTTAEELEQIQTFTNTDEIAKYLAAQRGMICIPVVRHEGASDTEILDLVIQMNTAESGFLSEMQRALADGGVCEKEMAVIRNKAHEHMAAIAELVSRIEGMVR
;
A
#
# COMPACT_ATOMS: atom_id res chain seq x y z
N MET A 1 13.56 9.13 5.40
CA MET A 1 12.84 7.98 5.98
C MET A 1 13.45 6.71 5.41
N SER A 2 13.80 5.77 6.28
CA SER A 2 14.41 4.47 5.97
C SER A 2 13.38 3.35 6.15
N ILE A 3 13.70 2.14 5.67
CA ILE A 3 12.87 0.96 5.94
C ILE A 3 12.75 0.68 7.44
N LYS A 4 13.77 1.02 8.25
CA LYS A 4 13.72 0.87 9.70
C LYS A 4 12.68 1.77 10.35
N ASP A 5 12.47 2.98 9.82
CA ASP A 5 11.41 3.88 10.34
C ASP A 5 10.02 3.28 10.11
N VAL A 6 9.82 2.62 8.96
CA VAL A 6 8.56 1.92 8.63
C VAL A 6 8.36 0.73 9.57
N LEU A 7 9.39 -0.12 9.72
CA LEU A 7 9.33 -1.26 10.63
C LEU A 7 9.11 -0.82 12.08
N TYR A 8 9.81 0.23 12.53
CA TYR A 8 9.65 0.80 13.86
C TYR A 8 8.21 1.18 14.13
N ARG A 9 7.59 1.96 13.22
CA ARG A 9 6.19 2.36 13.35
C ARG A 9 5.24 1.16 13.37
N ALA A 10 5.39 0.23 12.42
CA ALA A 10 4.53 -0.94 12.31
C ALA A 10 4.59 -1.83 13.56
N VAL A 11 5.80 -2.10 14.08
CA VAL A 11 5.99 -2.92 15.28
C VAL A 11 5.47 -2.23 16.54
N HIS A 12 5.68 -0.92 16.69
CA HIS A 12 5.17 -0.18 17.85
C HIS A 12 3.65 0.02 17.83
N ALA A 13 3.03 0.03 16.64
CA ALA A 13 1.57 0.09 16.48
C ALA A 13 0.87 -1.25 16.71
N TYR A 14 1.60 -2.37 16.77
CA TYR A 14 1.03 -3.69 17.00
C TYR A 14 0.33 -3.77 18.37
N PRO A 15 -0.85 -4.42 18.49
CA PRO A 15 -1.48 -4.63 19.79
C PRO A 15 -0.56 -5.38 20.77
N GLY A 16 -0.27 -4.77 21.91
CA GLY A 16 0.72 -5.28 22.88
C GLY A 16 2.18 -4.91 22.55
N GLY A 17 2.41 -4.11 21.51
CA GLY A 17 3.67 -3.51 21.14
C GLY A 17 4.76 -4.52 20.74
N VAL A 18 6.01 -4.07 20.87
CA VAL A 18 7.20 -4.84 20.45
C VAL A 18 7.29 -6.19 21.15
N ALA A 19 6.97 -6.26 22.44
CA ALA A 19 7.05 -7.50 23.20
C ALA A 19 6.08 -8.56 22.71
N ALA A 20 4.82 -8.18 22.44
CA ALA A 20 3.81 -9.10 21.91
C ALA A 20 4.17 -9.58 20.49
N LEU A 21 4.62 -8.68 19.62
CA LEU A 21 5.02 -9.06 18.27
C LEU A 21 6.25 -9.98 18.30
N ALA A 22 7.27 -9.65 19.09
CA ALA A 22 8.47 -10.46 19.24
C ALA A 22 8.14 -11.88 19.71
N ALA A 23 7.24 -12.02 20.70
CA ALA A 23 6.78 -13.32 21.16
C ALA A 23 6.11 -14.13 20.03
N ARG A 24 5.23 -13.49 19.24
CA ARG A 24 4.58 -14.12 18.08
C ARG A 24 5.56 -14.53 16.98
N MET A 25 6.64 -13.77 16.82
CA MET A 25 7.75 -14.08 15.91
C MET A 25 8.75 -15.12 16.47
N GLY A 26 8.57 -15.58 17.72
CA GLY A 26 9.53 -16.46 18.39
C GLY A 26 10.89 -15.79 18.65
N LYS A 27 10.92 -14.49 18.94
CA LYS A 27 12.12 -13.68 19.13
C LYS A 27 12.17 -13.03 20.49
N ASN A 28 13.40 -12.71 20.93
CA ASN A 28 13.61 -11.87 22.10
C ASN A 28 13.15 -10.42 21.81
N PRO A 29 12.35 -9.78 22.69
CA PRO A 29 11.87 -8.41 22.50
C PRO A 29 12.99 -7.37 22.32
N ASN A 30 14.08 -7.47 23.08
CA ASN A 30 15.21 -6.56 22.96
C ASN A 30 15.91 -6.71 21.61
N THR A 31 16.04 -7.96 21.12
CA THR A 31 16.60 -8.22 19.79
C THR A 31 15.73 -7.59 18.70
N LEU A 32 14.40 -7.76 18.76
CA LEU A 32 13.50 -7.12 17.79
C LEU A 32 13.62 -5.59 17.87
N GLN A 33 13.60 -5.02 19.07
CA GLN A 33 13.75 -3.58 19.30
C GLN A 33 15.05 -3.03 18.70
N SER A 34 16.18 -3.72 18.89
CA SER A 34 17.47 -3.31 18.32
C SER A 34 17.49 -3.39 16.80
N LYS A 35 16.86 -4.41 16.20
CA LYS A 35 16.78 -4.60 14.74
C LYS A 35 15.96 -3.51 14.04
N ILE A 36 14.84 -3.10 14.64
CA ILE A 36 13.97 -2.06 14.08
C ILE A 36 14.42 -0.64 14.42
N ASN A 37 15.38 -0.45 15.34
CA ASN A 37 15.83 0.88 15.72
C ASN A 37 16.62 1.55 14.57
N PRO A 38 16.13 2.67 14.00
CA PRO A 38 16.79 3.37 12.90
C PRO A 38 18.16 3.95 13.28
N ASN A 39 18.41 4.18 14.58
CA ASN A 39 19.66 4.73 15.10
C ASN A 39 20.74 3.67 15.37
N LEU A 40 20.41 2.37 15.25
CA LEU A 40 21.38 1.28 15.44
C LEU A 40 21.80 0.68 14.10
N GLY A 41 23.08 0.82 13.76
CA GLY A 41 23.65 0.30 12.50
C GLY A 41 24.05 -1.18 12.53
N THR A 42 24.10 -1.82 13.70
CA THR A 42 24.69 -3.16 13.88
C THR A 42 23.70 -4.31 13.76
N HIS A 43 22.41 -4.03 13.88
CA HIS A 43 21.36 -5.05 13.87
C HIS A 43 20.51 -4.88 12.63
N HIS A 44 20.47 -5.91 11.79
CA HIS A 44 19.72 -5.92 10.53
C HIS A 44 18.53 -6.87 10.63
N THR A 45 17.42 -6.44 10.03
CA THR A 45 16.22 -7.26 9.87
C THR A 45 16.40 -8.10 8.60
N THR A 46 16.20 -9.42 8.69
CA THR A 46 16.28 -10.31 7.51
C THR A 46 15.01 -10.18 6.65
N ALA A 47 15.05 -10.72 5.43
CA ALA A 47 13.87 -10.75 4.55
C ALA A 47 12.70 -11.52 5.19
N GLU A 48 12.97 -12.68 5.81
CA GLU A 48 11.98 -13.48 6.54
C GLU A 48 11.36 -12.69 7.71
N GLU A 49 12.17 -11.92 8.44
CA GLU A 49 11.67 -11.10 9.54
C GLU A 49 10.79 -9.96 9.05
N LEU A 50 11.14 -9.37 7.92
CA LEU A 50 10.34 -8.33 7.27
C LEU A 50 8.99 -8.90 6.80
N GLU A 51 8.97 -10.09 6.22
CA GLU A 51 7.74 -10.80 5.83
C GLU A 51 6.85 -11.13 7.05
N GLN A 52 7.45 -11.62 8.15
CA GLN A 52 6.73 -11.89 9.39
C GLN A 52 6.12 -10.61 9.99
N ILE A 53 6.89 -9.52 10.04
CA ILE A 53 6.38 -8.22 10.51
C ILE A 53 5.21 -7.78 9.64
N GLN A 54 5.37 -7.81 8.31
CA GLN A 54 4.31 -7.44 7.36
C GLN A 54 3.03 -8.23 7.62
N THR A 55 3.16 -9.56 7.72
CA THR A 55 2.03 -10.49 7.92
C THR A 55 1.35 -10.28 9.26
N PHE A 56 2.11 -10.21 10.35
CA PHE A 56 1.53 -10.14 11.70
C PHE A 56 0.96 -8.77 12.03
N THR A 57 1.55 -7.70 11.51
CA THR A 57 1.03 -6.33 11.68
C THR A 57 -0.02 -5.96 10.64
N ASN A 58 -0.24 -6.82 9.63
CA ASN A 58 -1.17 -6.59 8.52
C ASN A 58 -0.97 -5.20 7.88
N THR A 59 0.29 -4.86 7.57
CA THR A 59 0.66 -3.54 7.03
C THR A 59 1.14 -3.62 5.60
N ASP A 60 0.67 -2.69 4.76
CA ASP A 60 1.19 -2.50 3.40
C ASP A 60 2.33 -1.48 3.34
N GLU A 61 2.66 -0.81 4.47
CA GLU A 61 3.63 0.30 4.47
C GLU A 61 5.00 -0.13 3.95
N ILE A 62 5.38 -1.39 4.18
CA ILE A 62 6.65 -1.97 3.72
C ILE A 62 6.68 -2.02 2.19
N ALA A 63 5.65 -2.60 1.55
CA ALA A 63 5.55 -2.68 0.10
C ALA A 63 5.45 -1.28 -0.53
N LYS A 64 4.64 -0.39 0.04
CA LYS A 64 4.51 1.01 -0.40
C LYS A 64 5.83 1.76 -0.32
N TYR A 65 6.59 1.58 0.76
CA TYR A 65 7.92 2.17 0.90
C TYR A 65 8.88 1.69 -0.19
N LEU A 66 8.98 0.38 -0.40
CA LEU A 66 9.89 -0.20 -1.39
C LEU A 66 9.53 0.24 -2.83
N ALA A 67 8.24 0.32 -3.15
CA ALA A 67 7.78 0.84 -4.43
C ALA A 67 8.15 2.32 -4.61
N ALA A 68 7.89 3.15 -3.60
CA ALA A 68 8.19 4.58 -3.65
C ALA A 68 9.69 4.89 -3.84
N GLN A 69 10.58 4.06 -3.29
CA GLN A 69 12.05 4.21 -3.48
C GLN A 69 12.48 4.09 -4.95
N ARG A 70 11.66 3.51 -5.81
CA ARG A 70 11.93 3.31 -7.24
C ARG A 70 11.00 4.12 -8.14
N GLY A 71 10.23 5.05 -7.59
CA GLY A 71 9.21 5.78 -8.34
C GLY A 71 8.07 4.89 -8.85
N MET A 72 7.84 3.74 -8.20
CA MET A 72 6.75 2.82 -8.54
C MET A 72 5.54 3.06 -7.65
N ILE A 73 4.37 2.70 -8.15
CA ILE A 73 3.11 2.76 -7.40
C ILE A 73 2.77 1.34 -6.94
N CYS A 74 2.40 1.20 -5.67
CA CYS A 74 1.93 -0.07 -5.11
C CYS A 74 0.40 0.00 -4.98
N ILE A 75 -0.29 -0.84 -5.74
CA ILE A 75 -1.75 -0.91 -5.78
C ILE A 75 -2.15 -2.24 -5.13
N PRO A 76 -2.96 -2.23 -4.06
CA PRO A 76 -3.49 -3.46 -3.49
C PRO A 76 -4.47 -4.09 -4.48
N VAL A 77 -4.32 -5.39 -4.73
CA VAL A 77 -5.23 -6.15 -5.59
C VAL A 77 -5.92 -7.20 -4.73
N VAL A 78 -7.24 -7.13 -4.66
CA VAL A 78 -8.06 -8.18 -4.05
C VAL A 78 -8.29 -9.24 -5.13
N ARG A 79 -7.92 -10.49 -4.84
CA ARG A 79 -8.21 -11.60 -5.76
C ARG A 79 -9.67 -12.00 -5.60
N HIS A 80 -10.34 -12.15 -6.74
CA HIS A 80 -11.74 -12.57 -6.79
C HIS A 80 -11.86 -13.96 -7.46
N GLU A 81 -12.74 -14.80 -6.92
CA GLU A 81 -13.11 -16.08 -7.52
C GLU A 81 -14.42 -15.90 -8.28
N GLY A 82 -14.36 -15.92 -9.61
CA GLY A 82 -15.51 -15.73 -10.48
C GLY A 82 -16.07 -14.30 -10.49
N ALA A 83 -16.78 -13.99 -11.58
CA ALA A 83 -17.58 -12.78 -11.73
C ALA A 83 -18.75 -13.08 -12.69
N SER A 84 -19.91 -12.49 -12.42
CA SER A 84 -21.03 -12.45 -13.37
C SER A 84 -20.89 -11.28 -14.35
N ASP A 85 -21.47 -11.40 -15.55
CA ASP A 85 -21.42 -10.36 -16.58
C ASP A 85 -21.95 -9.00 -16.10
N THR A 86 -22.96 -9.00 -15.21
CA THR A 86 -23.52 -7.77 -14.62
C THR A 86 -22.53 -7.09 -13.67
N GLU A 87 -21.81 -7.85 -12.85
CA GLU A 87 -20.75 -7.30 -11.97
C GLU A 87 -19.62 -6.66 -12.79
N ILE A 88 -19.28 -7.23 -13.95
CA ILE A 88 -18.25 -6.67 -14.84
C ILE A 88 -18.69 -5.32 -15.42
N LEU A 89 -19.95 -5.20 -15.89
CA LEU A 89 -20.46 -3.93 -16.42
C LEU A 89 -20.45 -2.83 -15.35
N ASP A 90 -20.87 -3.15 -14.12
CA ASP A 90 -20.83 -2.21 -13.00
C ASP A 90 -19.39 -1.77 -12.68
N LEU A 91 -18.42 -2.70 -12.70
CA LEU A 91 -17.00 -2.39 -12.49
C LEU A 91 -16.43 -1.49 -13.59
N VAL A 92 -16.82 -1.70 -14.85
CA VAL A 92 -16.43 -0.81 -15.96
C VAL A 92 -16.98 0.59 -15.73
N ILE A 93 -18.25 0.73 -15.32
CA ILE A 93 -18.85 2.04 -15.02
C ILE A 93 -18.12 2.72 -13.86
N GLN A 94 -17.81 2.00 -12.79
CA GLN A 94 -17.07 2.52 -11.65
C GLN A 94 -15.66 2.97 -12.04
N MET A 95 -14.93 2.17 -12.83
CA MET A 95 -13.61 2.51 -13.36
C MET A 95 -13.61 3.81 -14.18
N ASN A 96 -14.57 3.97 -15.10
CA ASN A 96 -14.72 5.19 -15.92
C ASN A 96 -15.14 6.41 -15.08
N THR A 97 -15.93 6.19 -14.04
CA THR A 97 -16.33 7.25 -13.10
C THR A 97 -15.11 7.76 -12.33
N ALA A 98 -14.24 6.85 -11.87
CA ALA A 98 -12.98 7.21 -11.21
C ALA A 98 -12.03 7.94 -12.18
N GLU A 99 -11.95 7.52 -13.44
CA GLU A 99 -11.19 8.22 -14.48
C GLU A 99 -11.68 9.65 -14.66
N SER A 100 -12.99 9.81 -14.82
CA SER A 100 -13.63 11.12 -15.00
C SER A 100 -13.35 12.05 -13.81
N GLY A 101 -13.37 11.52 -12.58
CA GLY A 101 -13.00 12.25 -11.38
C GLY A 101 -11.54 12.71 -11.39
N PHE A 102 -10.62 11.84 -11.77
CA PHE A 102 -9.20 12.18 -11.94
C PHE A 102 -8.99 13.27 -13.01
N LEU A 103 -9.61 13.13 -14.18
CA LEU A 103 -9.51 14.11 -15.27
C LEU A 103 -10.08 15.48 -14.88
N SER A 104 -11.20 15.49 -14.14
CA SER A 104 -11.83 16.74 -13.67
C SER A 104 -10.93 17.49 -12.67
N GLU A 105 -10.29 16.77 -11.76
CA GLU A 105 -9.33 17.34 -10.81
C GLU A 105 -8.09 17.90 -11.50
N MET A 106 -7.58 17.17 -12.50
CA MET A 106 -6.47 17.65 -13.33
C MET A 106 -6.86 18.92 -14.10
N GLN A 107 -8.06 18.98 -14.70
CA GLN A 107 -8.54 20.16 -15.39
C GLN A 107 -8.63 21.36 -14.45
N ARG A 108 -9.19 21.17 -13.25
CA ARG A 108 -9.32 22.23 -12.24
C ARG A 108 -7.96 22.78 -11.82
N ALA A 109 -7.02 21.90 -11.49
CA ALA A 109 -5.71 22.28 -10.98
C ALA A 109 -4.80 22.92 -12.04
N LEU A 110 -5.06 22.71 -13.34
CA LEU A 110 -4.30 23.34 -14.42
C LEU A 110 -4.90 24.67 -14.88
N ALA A 111 -6.10 25.03 -14.39
CA ALA A 111 -6.85 26.18 -14.90
C ALA A 111 -6.21 27.54 -14.55
N ASP A 112 -5.45 27.62 -13.45
CA ASP A 112 -4.81 28.85 -12.96
C ASP A 112 -3.32 28.96 -13.36
N GLY A 113 -2.81 28.00 -14.13
CA GLY A 113 -1.46 28.02 -14.69
C GLY A 113 -0.35 27.48 -13.77
N GLY A 114 -0.68 26.89 -12.62
CA GLY A 114 0.32 26.23 -11.78
C GLY A 114 -0.28 25.34 -10.69
N VAL A 115 0.29 24.13 -10.50
CA VAL A 115 -0.26 23.18 -9.53
C VAL A 115 0.46 23.25 -8.19
N CYS A 116 -0.28 23.46 -7.10
CA CYS A 116 0.28 23.46 -5.75
C CYS A 116 0.41 22.04 -5.16
N GLU A 117 1.14 21.90 -4.06
CA GLU A 117 1.35 20.59 -3.41
C GLU A 117 0.04 19.92 -2.96
N LYS A 118 -0.94 20.72 -2.49
CA LYS A 118 -2.25 20.21 -2.07
C LYS A 118 -3.04 19.65 -3.25
N GLU A 119 -3.04 20.34 -4.38
CA GLU A 119 -3.69 19.89 -5.61
C GLU A 119 -2.99 18.65 -6.16
N MET A 120 -1.66 18.63 -6.20
CA MET A 120 -0.91 17.44 -6.59
C MET A 120 -1.22 16.23 -5.70
N ALA A 121 -1.45 16.44 -4.39
CA ALA A 121 -1.87 15.37 -3.50
C ALA A 121 -3.27 14.84 -3.85
N VAL A 122 -4.22 15.72 -4.16
CA VAL A 122 -5.58 15.34 -4.59
C VAL A 122 -5.55 14.60 -5.92
N ILE A 123 -4.83 15.12 -6.92
CA ILE A 123 -4.65 14.49 -8.23
C ILE A 123 -4.06 13.08 -8.08
N ARG A 124 -3.01 12.94 -7.26
CA ARG A 124 -2.36 11.65 -7.01
C ARG A 124 -3.32 10.64 -6.36
N ASN A 125 -4.13 11.08 -5.40
CA ASN A 125 -5.12 10.23 -4.77
C ASN A 125 -6.17 9.76 -5.78
N LYS A 126 -6.69 10.65 -6.62
CA LYS A 126 -7.67 10.28 -7.67
C LYS A 126 -7.07 9.35 -8.73
N ALA A 127 -5.81 9.58 -9.11
CA ALA A 127 -5.10 8.67 -10.00
C ALA A 127 -4.97 7.26 -9.38
N HIS A 128 -4.62 7.17 -8.09
CA HIS A 128 -4.56 5.90 -7.37
C HIS A 128 -5.93 5.20 -7.28
N GLU A 129 -7.01 5.94 -7.02
CA GLU A 129 -8.37 5.40 -7.03
C GLU A 129 -8.73 4.79 -8.41
N HIS A 130 -8.42 5.50 -9.50
CA HIS A 130 -8.68 5.00 -10.84
C HIS A 130 -7.82 3.77 -11.19
N MET A 131 -6.52 3.78 -10.87
CA MET A 131 -5.65 2.62 -11.12
C MET A 131 -6.04 1.41 -10.27
N ALA A 132 -6.55 1.61 -9.04
CA ALA A 132 -7.10 0.53 -8.23
C ALA A 132 -8.36 -0.08 -8.86
N ALA A 133 -9.26 0.75 -9.41
CA ALA A 133 -10.44 0.27 -10.11
C ALA A 133 -10.09 -0.54 -11.37
N ILE A 134 -9.05 -0.13 -12.12
CA ILE A 134 -8.53 -0.92 -13.25
C ILE A 134 -8.01 -2.29 -12.74
N ALA A 135 -7.21 -2.29 -11.66
CA ALA A 135 -6.65 -3.52 -11.13
C ALA A 135 -7.72 -4.49 -10.62
N GLU A 136 -8.79 -3.99 -10.00
CA GLU A 136 -9.94 -4.80 -9.57
C GLU A 136 -10.68 -5.40 -10.77
N LEU A 137 -10.98 -4.59 -11.80
CA LEU A 137 -11.62 -5.06 -13.03
C LEU A 137 -10.81 -6.19 -13.67
N VAL A 138 -9.48 -6.02 -13.80
CA VAL A 138 -8.59 -7.05 -14.34
C VAL A 138 -8.63 -8.30 -13.47
N SER A 139 -8.51 -8.18 -12.14
CA SER A 139 -8.54 -9.35 -11.26
C SER A 139 -9.86 -10.12 -11.33
N ARG A 140 -10.99 -9.42 -11.51
CA ARG A 140 -12.32 -10.03 -11.69
C ARG A 140 -12.41 -10.81 -13.01
N ILE A 141 -11.89 -10.25 -14.10
CA ILE A 141 -11.84 -10.92 -15.40
C ILE A 141 -10.91 -12.13 -15.34
N GLU A 142 -9.75 -12.02 -14.67
CA GLU A 142 -8.83 -13.16 -14.45
C GLU A 142 -9.52 -14.31 -13.72
N GLY A 143 -10.39 -14.01 -12.74
CA GLY A 143 -11.18 -15.01 -12.03
C GLY A 143 -12.21 -15.76 -12.88
N MET A 144 -12.46 -15.34 -14.13
CA MET A 144 -13.34 -16.02 -15.09
C MET A 144 -12.59 -17.01 -15.99
N VAL A 145 -11.25 -16.98 -16.00
CA VAL A 145 -10.43 -17.90 -16.80
C VAL A 145 -10.57 -19.32 -16.26
N ARG A 146 -10.87 -20.28 -17.15
CA ARG A 146 -11.06 -21.70 -16.82
C ARG A 146 -9.77 -22.51 -17.01
#